data_AF-A0A4Y2DH67-F1
#
_entry.id   AF-A0A4Y2DH67-F1
#
_cell.length_a   1.000
_cell.length_b   1.000
_cell.length_c   1.000
_cell.angle_alpha   90.00
_cell.angle_beta   90.00
_cell.angle_gamma   90.00
#
_symmetry.space_group_name_H-M   'P 1'
#
loop_
_entity.id
_entity.type
_entity.pdbx_description
1 polymer ?
#
loop_
_entity_poly.entity_id
_entity_poly.type
_entity_poly.pdbx_seq_one_letter_code
_entity_poly.pdbx_strand_id
1 'polypeptide(L)'
;MFTKYDQRSWIKIEVARGKNASEYSYGLREACALPYRTVAGWVKAFRAGRNKIADLHRTIGPSIPQYQIDIVRCFLSIDRRWTVWELSVEVGISHQTVWHILKKWRMLGSCVAVFNK
;
A
#
# COMPACT_ATOMS: atom_id res chain seq x y z
N MET A 1 6.45 14.47 26.37
CA MET A 1 5.87 13.25 25.74
C MET A 1 6.50 13.12 24.37
N PHE A 2 7.29 12.07 24.12
CA PHE A 2 7.95 11.87 22.83
C PHE A 2 6.92 11.57 21.74
N THR A 3 7.00 12.26 20.60
CA THR A 3 6.15 11.95 19.44
C THR A 3 6.69 10.70 18.74
N LYS A 4 5.83 9.98 17.99
CA LYS A 4 6.24 8.82 17.17
C LYS A 4 7.43 9.12 16.25
N TYR A 5 7.53 10.36 15.76
CA TYR A 5 8.64 10.81 14.92
C TYR A 5 9.94 10.85 15.72
N ASP A 6 9.91 11.42 16.92
CA ASP A 6 11.08 11.52 17.80
C ASP A 6 11.61 10.14 18.18
N GLN A 7 10.73 9.19 18.51
CA GLN A 7 11.15 7.82 18.86
C GLN A 7 11.89 7.16 17.70
N ARG A 8 11.39 7.32 16.46
CA ARG A 8 11.98 6.71 15.26
C ARG A 8 13.25 7.42 14.80
N SER A 9 13.31 8.74 14.93
CA SER A 9 14.51 9.54 14.68
C SER A 9 15.63 9.12 15.64
N TRP A 10 15.29 8.93 16.92
CA TRP A 10 16.22 8.43 17.93
C TRP A 10 16.73 7.02 17.61
N ILE A 11 15.85 6.08 17.24
CA ILE A 11 16.25 4.74 16.78
C ILE A 11 17.22 4.83 15.59
N LYS A 12 16.99 5.72 14.63
CA LYS A 12 17.85 5.88 13.45
C LYS A 12 19.27 6.33 13.85
N ILE A 13 19.39 7.32 14.74
CA ILE A 13 20.68 7.81 15.25
C ILE A 13 21.41 6.70 16.01
N GLU A 14 20.70 5.98 16.86
CA GLU A 14 21.29 4.91 17.67
C GLU A 14 21.72 3.69 16.84
N VAL A 15 21.00 3.34 15.77
CA VAL A 15 21.44 2.33 14.79
C VAL A 15 22.71 2.78 14.07
N ALA A 16 22.81 4.06 13.69
CA ALA A 16 24.03 4.61 13.09
C ALA A 16 25.24 4.59 14.05
N ARG A 17 25.00 4.63 15.36
CA ARG A 17 26.04 4.49 16.41
C ARG A 17 26.52 3.05 16.62
N GLY A 18 25.95 2.05 15.94
CA GLY A 18 26.45 0.68 15.93
C GLY A 18 26.15 -0.16 17.18
N LYS A 19 25.26 0.28 18.07
CA LYS A 19 24.92 -0.48 19.29
C LYS A 19 24.07 -1.73 19.01
N ASN A 20 24.10 -2.68 19.94
CA ASN A 20 23.39 -3.95 19.82
C ASN A 20 21.92 -3.83 20.22
N ALA A 21 21.07 -4.67 19.61
CA ALA A 21 19.60 -4.57 19.73
C ALA A 21 19.06 -4.76 21.16
N SER A 22 19.81 -5.45 22.02
CA SER A 22 19.48 -5.70 23.41
C SER A 22 19.59 -4.44 24.28
N GLU A 23 20.63 -3.61 24.08
CA GLU A 23 20.86 -2.39 24.85
C GLU A 23 19.81 -1.30 24.54
N TYR A 24 19.26 -1.31 23.32
CA TYR A 24 18.15 -0.41 22.94
C TYR A 24 16.87 -0.67 23.73
N SER A 25 16.63 -1.90 24.17
CA SER A 25 15.33 -2.30 24.73
C SER A 25 15.06 -1.68 26.10
N TYR A 26 16.12 -1.42 26.88
CA TYR A 26 16.02 -0.80 28.21
C TYR A 26 15.72 0.71 28.11
N GLY A 27 16.55 1.46 27.39
CA GLY A 27 16.39 2.92 27.26
C GLY A 27 15.12 3.34 26.51
N LEU A 28 14.61 2.50 25.61
CA LEU A 28 13.44 2.79 24.79
C LEU A 28 12.13 2.41 25.48
N ARG A 29 12.16 1.45 26.41
CA ARG A 29 11.05 1.17 27.33
C ARG A 29 10.87 2.32 28.33
N GLU A 30 11.98 2.86 28.86
CA GLU A 30 12.00 4.02 29.76
C GLU A 30 11.56 5.32 29.05
N ALA A 31 12.08 5.60 27.85
CA ALA A 31 11.82 6.88 27.17
C ALA A 31 10.55 6.91 26.31
N CYS A 32 10.10 5.78 25.77
CA CYS A 32 9.13 5.76 24.67
C CYS A 32 7.99 4.73 24.78
N ALA A 33 7.98 3.87 25.80
CA ALA A 33 6.96 2.83 26.00
C ALA A 33 6.61 2.02 24.73
N LEU A 34 7.57 1.84 23.81
CA LEU A 34 7.33 1.08 22.58
C LEU A 34 7.54 -0.41 22.82
N PRO A 35 6.69 -1.29 22.24
CA PRO A 35 6.92 -2.72 22.27
C PRO A 35 8.23 -3.10 21.58
N TYR A 36 8.95 -4.07 22.15
CA TYR A 36 10.20 -4.62 21.60
C TYR A 36 10.08 -5.00 20.11
N ARG A 37 8.96 -5.61 19.71
CA ARG A 37 8.70 -6.00 18.31
C ARG A 37 8.75 -4.83 17.34
N THR A 38 8.21 -3.67 17.76
CA THR A 38 8.22 -2.45 16.96
C THR A 38 9.65 -1.96 16.77
N VAL A 39 10.43 -1.90 17.86
CA VAL A 39 11.84 -1.49 17.83
C VAL A 39 12.65 -2.42 16.92
N ALA A 40 12.54 -3.72 17.11
CA ALA A 40 13.24 -4.72 16.31
C ALA A 40 12.91 -4.61 14.81
N GLY A 41 11.64 -4.36 14.47
CA GLY A 41 11.20 -4.12 13.10
C GLY A 41 11.85 -2.88 12.47
N TRP A 42 11.91 -1.76 13.22
CA TRP A 42 12.56 -0.53 12.75
C TRP A 42 14.07 -0.67 12.61
N VAL A 43 14.75 -1.28 13.59
CA VAL A 43 16.19 -1.56 13.53
C VAL A 43 16.53 -2.41 12.30
N LYS A 44 15.75 -3.48 12.05
CA LYS A 44 15.92 -4.32 10.86
C LYS A 44 15.74 -3.51 9.57
N ALA A 45 14.72 -2.66 9.51
CA ALA A 45 14.46 -1.84 8.33
C ALA A 45 15.58 -0.80 8.08
N PHE A 46 16.08 -0.14 9.13
CA PHE A 46 17.19 0.81 9.02
C PHE A 46 18.49 0.12 8.58
N ARG A 47 18.81 -1.06 9.14
CA ARG A 47 19.95 -1.87 8.69
C ARG A 47 19.82 -2.33 7.23
N ALA A 48 18.60 -2.56 6.76
CA ALA A 48 18.32 -2.85 5.35
C ALA A 48 18.34 -1.61 4.43
N GLY A 49 18.79 -0.46 4.91
CA GLY A 49 18.96 0.77 4.11
C GLY A 49 17.73 1.67 4.05
N ARG A 50 16.67 1.42 4.83
CA ARG A 50 15.50 2.31 4.87
C ARG A 50 15.90 3.67 5.44
N ASN A 51 15.73 4.75 4.66
CA ASN A 51 16.06 6.09 5.12
C ASN A 51 14.86 6.90 5.68
N LYS A 52 13.63 6.51 5.32
CA LYS A 52 12.38 7.18 5.71
C LYS A 52 11.92 6.78 7.12
N ILE A 53 11.76 7.79 7.97
CA ILE A 53 11.25 7.70 9.35
C ILE A 53 9.71 7.53 9.39
N ALA A 54 9.02 8.07 8.38
CA ALA A 54 7.60 7.87 8.19
C ALA A 54 7.29 6.41 7.84
N ASP A 55 6.08 5.96 8.18
CA ASP A 55 5.58 4.67 7.70
C ASP A 55 5.60 4.66 6.18
N LEU A 56 6.06 3.55 5.58
CA LEU A 56 5.75 3.35 4.17
C LEU A 56 4.24 3.30 4.07
N HIS A 57 3.69 4.10 3.16
CA HIS A 57 2.29 3.99 2.80
C HIS A 57 2.08 2.55 2.33
N ARG A 58 1.44 1.72 3.17
CA ARG A 58 1.09 0.36 2.79
C ARG A 58 0.09 0.54 1.66
N THR A 59 0.46 0.19 0.43
CA THR A 59 -0.49 0.12 -0.68
C THR A 59 -1.40 -1.07 -0.38
N ILE A 60 -2.47 -0.85 0.39
CA ILE A 60 -3.46 -1.88 0.79
C ILE A 60 -4.44 -2.13 -0.36
N GLY A 61 -3.93 -2.33 -1.57
CA GLY A 61 -4.75 -2.64 -2.73
C GLY A 61 -4.20 -3.86 -3.45
N PRO A 62 -5.05 -4.74 -3.99
CA PRO A 62 -4.57 -5.71 -4.97
C PRO A 62 -3.85 -4.94 -6.07
N SER A 63 -2.60 -5.32 -6.33
CA SER A 63 -1.83 -4.79 -7.45
C SER A 63 -2.45 -5.37 -8.72
N ILE A 64 -3.48 -4.71 -9.23
CA ILE A 64 -4.09 -5.06 -10.51
C ILE A 64 -3.01 -4.85 -11.58
N PRO A 65 -2.59 -5.89 -12.30
CA PRO A 65 -1.60 -5.76 -13.36
C PRO A 65 -2.04 -4.74 -14.41
N GLN A 66 -1.08 -3.97 -14.92
CA GLN A 66 -1.36 -2.92 -15.91
C GLN A 66 -2.07 -3.45 -17.16
N TYR A 67 -1.69 -4.65 -17.62
CA TYR A 67 -2.32 -5.27 -18.79
C TYR A 67 -3.83 -5.50 -18.63
N GLN A 68 -4.32 -5.79 -17.41
CA GLN A 68 -5.77 -5.96 -17.18
C GLN A 68 -6.52 -4.63 -17.31
N ILE A 69 -5.88 -3.53 -16.89
CA ILE A 69 -6.43 -2.19 -17.05
C ILE A 69 -6.47 -1.83 -18.55
N ASP A 70 -5.42 -2.16 -19.28
CA ASP A 70 -5.31 -1.84 -20.71
C ASP A 70 -6.33 -2.64 -21.54
N ILE A 71 -6.53 -3.93 -21.25
CA ILE A 71 -7.57 -4.75 -21.90
C ILE A 71 -8.97 -4.17 -21.65
N VAL A 72 -9.30 -3.80 -20.40
CA VAL A 72 -10.59 -3.15 -20.08
C VAL A 72 -10.74 -1.84 -20.84
N ARG A 73 -9.68 -1.04 -20.99
CA ARG A 73 -9.70 0.18 -21.81
C ARG A 73 -9.95 -0.10 -23.29
N CYS A 74 -9.32 -1.13 -23.84
CA CYS A 74 -9.52 -1.54 -25.23
C CYS A 74 -10.98 -1.89 -25.50
N PHE A 75 -11.60 -2.71 -24.64
CA PHE A 75 -13.02 -3.05 -24.77
C PHE A 75 -13.92 -1.81 -24.75
N LEU A 76 -13.69 -0.90 -23.80
CA LEU A 76 -14.45 0.34 -23.69
C LEU A 76 -14.20 1.34 -24.81
N SER A 77 -13.06 1.23 -25.49
CA SER A 77 -12.74 2.06 -26.65
C SER A 77 -13.43 1.55 -27.91
N ILE A 78 -13.65 0.23 -28.02
CA ILE A 78 -14.34 -0.42 -29.14
C ILE A 78 -15.86 -0.26 -28.99
N ASP A 79 -16.41 -0.54 -27.81
CA ASP A 79 -17.82 -0.34 -27.51
C ASP A 79 -17.98 0.18 -26.08
N ARG A 80 -18.85 1.17 -25.89
CA ARG A 80 -19.14 1.78 -24.58
C ARG A 80 -20.30 1.10 -23.85
N ARG A 81 -20.93 0.11 -24.47
CA ARG A 81 -22.11 -0.60 -23.96
C ARG A 81 -21.78 -1.85 -23.14
N TRP A 82 -20.49 -2.19 -22.99
CA TRP A 82 -20.07 -3.30 -22.15
C TRP A 82 -20.51 -3.10 -20.70
N THR A 83 -21.18 -4.11 -20.15
CA THR A 83 -21.53 -4.21 -18.74
C THR A 83 -20.33 -4.70 -17.92
N VAL A 84 -20.37 -4.45 -16.61
CA VAL A 84 -19.35 -4.96 -15.68
C VAL A 84 -19.29 -6.50 -15.71
N TRP A 85 -20.41 -7.16 -15.98
CA TRP A 85 -20.49 -8.62 -16.09
C TRP A 85 -19.78 -9.13 -17.33
N GLU A 86 -20.08 -8.56 -18.50
CA GLU A 86 -19.45 -8.97 -19.75
C GLU A 86 -17.93 -8.73 -19.71
N LEU A 87 -17.48 -7.59 -19.17
CA LEU A 87 -16.05 -7.32 -18.97
C LEU A 87 -15.39 -8.32 -18.00
N SER A 88 -16.12 -8.78 -16.98
CA SER A 88 -15.60 -9.76 -16.02
C SER A 88 -15.38 -11.12 -16.69
N VAL A 89 -16.34 -11.57 -17.49
CA VAL A 89 -16.27 -12.84 -18.23
C VAL A 89 -15.16 -12.77 -19.29
N GLU A 90 -15.13 -11.70 -20.08
CA GLU A 90 -14.20 -11.57 -21.21
C GLU A 90 -12.73 -11.39 -20.77
N VAL A 91 -12.50 -10.59 -19.73
CA VAL A 91 -11.14 -10.34 -19.21
C VAL A 91 -10.71 -11.43 -18.21
N GLY A 92 -11.63 -12.30 -17.79
CA GLY A 92 -11.36 -13.38 -16.83
C GLY A 92 -11.00 -12.87 -15.43
N ILE A 93 -11.55 -11.73 -15.02
CA ILE A 93 -11.29 -11.11 -13.71
C ILE A 93 -12.59 -10.94 -12.94
N SER A 94 -12.53 -10.92 -11.61
CA SER A 94 -13.74 -10.80 -10.79
C SER A 94 -14.51 -9.49 -11.08
N HIS A 95 -15.83 -9.55 -10.96
CA HIS A 95 -16.71 -8.38 -11.00
C HIS A 95 -16.23 -7.23 -10.10
N GLN A 96 -15.78 -7.56 -8.88
CA GLN A 96 -15.30 -6.59 -7.92
C GLN A 96 -14.02 -5.90 -8.42
N THR A 97 -13.13 -6.65 -9.08
CA THR A 97 -11.92 -6.13 -9.70
C THR A 97 -12.26 -5.20 -10.85
N VAL A 98 -13.17 -5.58 -11.77
CA VAL A 98 -13.63 -4.72 -12.87
C VAL A 98 -14.20 -3.41 -12.32
N TRP A 99 -15.11 -3.50 -11.34
CA TRP A 99 -15.71 -2.32 -10.74
C TRP A 99 -14.67 -1.41 -10.06
N HIS A 100 -13.69 -2.00 -9.37
CA HIS A 100 -12.58 -1.26 -8.79
C HIS A 100 -11.73 -0.56 -9.84
N ILE A 101 -11.43 -1.20 -10.98
CA ILE A 101 -10.71 -0.59 -12.11
C ILE A 101 -11.51 0.61 -12.64
N LEU A 102 -12.80 0.40 -12.97
CA LEU A 102 -13.64 1.44 -13.56
C LEU A 102 -13.73 2.67 -12.64
N LYS A 103 -13.90 2.45 -11.33
CA LYS A 103 -13.97 3.53 -10.34
C LYS A 103 -12.63 4.23 -10.12
N LYS A 104 -11.55 3.47 -9.93
CA LYS A 104 -10.21 4.00 -9.64
C LYS A 104 -9.65 4.83 -10.79
N TRP A 105 -9.92 4.41 -12.03
CA TRP A 105 -9.40 5.05 -13.23
C TRP A 105 -10.41 5.95 -13.95
N ARG A 106 -11.55 6.27 -13.32
CA ARG A 106 -12.62 7.14 -13.85
C ARG A 106 -13.14 6.72 -15.23
N MET A 107 -13.13 5.43 -15.53
CA MET A 107 -13.62 4.89 -16.81
C MET A 107 -15.15 4.76 -16.86
N LEU A 108 -15.83 5.01 -15.73
CA LEU A 108 -17.30 4.98 -15.63
C LEU A 108 -17.99 5.90 -16.64
N GLY A 109 -17.41 7.05 -16.97
CA GLY A 109 -17.96 7.95 -18.00
C GLY A 109 -17.86 7.41 -19.44
N SER A 110 -17.03 6.37 -19.65
CA SER A 110 -16.91 5.66 -20.92
C SER A 110 -17.81 4.43 -21.00
N CYS A 111 -18.45 4.00 -19.90
CA CYS A 111 -19.41 2.90 -19.90
C CYS A 111 -20.84 3.44 -19.75
N VAL A 112 -21.62 3.43 -20.83
CA VAL A 112 -23.03 3.87 -20.78
C VAL A 112 -23.91 2.82 -20.07
N ALA A 113 -23.51 1.55 -20.08
CA ALA A 113 -24.29 0.44 -19.54
C ALA A 113 -24.15 0.20 -18.02
N VAL A 114 -23.34 0.99 -17.30
CA VAL A 114 -23.07 0.76 -15.86
C VAL A 114 -24.29 1.06 -14.96
N PHE A 115 -25.31 1.74 -15.48
CA PHE A 115 -26.49 2.15 -14.69
C PHE A 115 -27.76 1.31 -14.90
N ASN A 116 -27.75 0.30 -15.78
CA ASN A 116 -28.94 -0.54 -15.98
C ASN A 116 -28.88 -1.80 -15.11
N LYS A 117 -29.36 -1.67 -13.87
CA LYS A 117 -30.10 -2.73 -13.19
C LYS A 117 -31.10 -2.12 -12.22
#